data_AF-A0A850BDX9-F1
#
_entry.id   AF-A0A850BDX9-F1
#
_cell.length_a   1.000
_cell.length_b   1.000
_cell.length_c   1.000
_cell.angle_alpha   90.00
_cell.angle_beta   90.00
_cell.angle_gamma   90.00
#
_symmetry.space_group_name_H-M   'P 1'
#
loop_
_entity.id
_entity.type
_entity.pdbx_description
1 polymer ?
#
loop_
_entity_poly.entity_id
_entity_poly.type
_entity_poly.pdbx_seq_one_letter_code
_entity_poly.pdbx_strand_id
1 'polypeptide(L)'
;MGSTETSGPYRRSPTPHIERPDLVHEQHPAGIEVDRCPICGGVWLDRGELEAIEVHARGLKRPDGYQSDIERMKRAFKHAHRPETRAPEEEPPPLACPKCGEAMFPREWSIGTLVVVNVCIDCRGVWIEAEELSALEQLFAGM
;
A
#
# COMPACT_ATOMS: atom_id res chain seq x y z
N MET A 1 13.65 -10.70 25.03
CA MET A 1 13.22 -9.33 24.65
C MET A 1 12.82 -9.40 23.19
N GLY A 2 11.62 -9.93 22.94
CA GLY A 2 11.11 -10.17 21.60
C GLY A 2 10.31 -8.95 21.17
N SER A 3 10.78 -8.26 20.14
CA SER A 3 10.06 -7.19 19.49
C SER A 3 8.71 -7.73 19.03
N THR A 4 7.62 -7.18 19.54
CA THR A 4 6.27 -7.42 19.03
C THR A 4 6.18 -6.80 17.65
N GLU A 5 6.61 -7.54 16.63
CA GLU A 5 6.29 -7.24 15.23
C GLU A 5 4.78 -7.49 15.05
N THR A 6 3.98 -6.47 15.36
CA THR A 6 2.53 -6.54 15.23
C THR A 6 2.20 -6.75 13.76
N SER A 7 1.70 -7.94 13.43
CA SER A 7 1.32 -8.40 12.10
C SER A 7 0.07 -7.69 11.55
N GLY A 8 -0.19 -6.45 11.97
CA GLY A 8 -1.35 -5.66 11.58
C GLY A 8 -1.15 -5.00 10.21
N PRO A 9 -2.21 -4.53 9.54
CA PRO A 9 -2.15 -3.75 8.29
C PRO A 9 -1.57 -2.33 8.49
N TYR A 10 -0.93 -2.09 9.64
CA TYR A 10 -0.47 -0.79 10.15
C TYR A 10 1.01 -0.87 10.60
N ARG A 11 1.81 -1.72 9.93
CA ARG A 11 3.12 -2.13 10.45
C ARG A 11 4.04 -0.91 10.62
N ARG A 12 4.66 -0.86 11.80
CA ARG A 12 5.73 0.07 12.22
C ARG A 12 5.34 1.54 12.44
N SER A 13 4.06 1.88 12.53
CA SER A 13 3.67 3.15 13.16
C SER A 13 3.38 2.95 14.66
N PRO A 14 3.89 3.79 15.57
CA PRO A 14 3.44 3.82 16.96
C PRO A 14 1.96 4.22 17.09
N THR A 15 1.38 4.85 16.07
CA THR A 15 -0.04 5.22 15.99
C THR A 15 -0.69 4.62 14.73
N PRO A 16 -1.73 3.78 14.84
CA PRO A 16 -2.32 3.05 13.72
C PRO A 16 -3.22 3.92 12.80
N HIS A 17 -2.78 5.14 12.43
CA HIS A 17 -3.47 6.14 11.58
C HIS A 17 -5.02 6.18 11.74
N ILE A 18 -5.49 5.97 12.97
CA ILE A 18 -6.91 6.08 13.37
C ILE A 18 -7.39 7.53 13.40
N GLU A 19 -6.45 8.46 13.35
CA GLU A 19 -6.64 9.89 13.16
C GLU A 19 -5.90 10.32 11.90
N ARG A 20 -6.29 11.47 11.35
CA ARG A 20 -5.67 12.02 10.13
C ARG A 20 -4.18 12.23 10.36
N PRO A 21 -3.29 11.53 9.62
CA PRO A 21 -1.86 11.74 9.76
C PRO A 21 -1.45 13.06 9.14
N ASP A 22 -0.41 13.68 9.70
CA ASP A 22 0.34 14.73 9.02
C ASP A 22 1.20 14.08 7.92
N LEU A 23 0.92 14.43 6.67
CA LEU A 23 1.60 13.90 5.49
C LEU A 23 2.48 14.96 4.84
N VAL A 24 3.51 14.49 4.14
CA VAL A 24 4.43 15.32 3.38
C VAL A 24 4.26 15.00 1.91
N HIS A 25 4.02 16.04 1.10
CA HIS A 25 3.98 15.93 -0.35
C HIS A 25 5.36 15.55 -0.90
N GLU A 26 5.41 14.58 -1.80
CA GLU A 26 6.61 14.17 -2.51
C GLU A 26 6.33 13.91 -4.00
N GLN A 27 7.34 14.12 -4.84
CA GLN A 27 7.25 13.82 -6.27
C GLN A 27 7.54 12.34 -6.53
N HIS A 28 6.63 11.68 -7.22
CA HIS A 28 6.76 10.28 -7.61
C HIS A 28 7.36 10.14 -9.02
N PRO A 29 8.18 9.11 -9.32
CA PRO A 29 8.72 8.86 -10.65
C PRO A 29 7.68 8.75 -11.78
N ALA A 30 6.43 8.42 -11.43
CA ALA A 30 5.30 8.41 -12.34
C ALA A 30 4.85 9.82 -12.82
N GLY A 31 5.48 10.89 -12.34
CA GLY A 31 5.15 12.28 -12.70
C GLY A 31 3.92 12.82 -11.97
N ILE A 32 3.62 12.26 -10.79
CA ILE A 32 2.52 12.67 -9.92
C ILE A 32 3.08 13.10 -8.55
N GLU A 33 2.32 13.90 -7.82
CA GLU A 33 2.59 14.19 -6.41
C GLU A 33 1.87 13.15 -5.55
N VAL A 34 2.53 12.64 -4.52
CA VAL A 34 1.94 11.69 -3.57
C VAL A 34 2.19 12.16 -2.14
N ASP A 35 1.40 11.67 -1.19
CA ASP A 35 1.46 12.08 0.20
C ASP A 35 2.09 10.98 1.08
N ARG A 36 3.28 11.21 1.62
CA ARG A 36 3.99 10.23 2.44
C ARG A 36 3.91 10.54 3.93
N CYS A 37 3.66 9.52 4.74
CA CYS A 37 3.80 9.59 6.18
C CYS A 37 5.30 9.58 6.57
N PRO A 38 5.80 10.59 7.29
CA PRO A 38 7.21 10.64 7.68
C PRO A 38 7.58 9.63 8.78
N ILE A 39 6.59 8.98 9.42
CA ILE A 39 6.81 8.07 10.55
C ILE A 39 6.95 6.62 10.06
N CYS A 40 5.97 6.12 9.32
CA CYS A 40 5.93 4.72 8.89
C CYS A 40 6.30 4.52 7.41
N GLY A 41 6.36 5.61 6.64
CA GLY A 41 6.59 5.58 5.20
C GLY A 41 5.36 5.24 4.36
N GLY A 42 4.20 4.94 4.97
CA GLY A 42 2.95 4.71 4.25
C GLY A 42 2.57 5.89 3.35
N VAL A 43 1.88 5.59 2.26
CA VAL A 43 1.59 6.54 1.19
C VAL A 43 0.08 6.66 1.02
N TRP A 44 -0.41 7.89 1.05
CA TRP A 44 -1.73 8.25 0.56
C TRP A 44 -1.63 8.64 -0.91
N LEU A 45 -2.54 8.08 -1.69
CA LEU A 45 -2.71 8.29 -3.11
C LEU A 45 -4.13 8.82 -3.31
N ASP A 46 -4.23 10.00 -3.92
CA ASP A 46 -5.51 10.54 -4.34
C ASP A 46 -6.12 9.68 -5.47
N ARG A 47 -7.40 9.90 -5.72
CA ARG A 47 -8.14 9.13 -6.73
C ARG A 47 -7.43 9.19 -8.09
N GLY A 48 -7.05 8.03 -8.63
CA GLY A 48 -6.42 7.91 -9.95
C GLY A 48 -4.90 7.85 -9.90
N GLU A 49 -4.27 8.12 -8.76
CA GLU A 49 -2.80 8.16 -8.64
C GLU A 49 -2.19 6.76 -8.65
N LEU A 50 -2.83 5.80 -7.99
CA LEU A 50 -2.37 4.40 -8.03
C LEU A 50 -2.46 3.83 -9.46
N GLU A 51 -3.52 4.17 -10.20
CA GLU A 51 -3.66 3.84 -11.62
C GLU A 51 -2.55 4.50 -12.47
N ALA A 52 -2.18 5.74 -12.18
CA ALA A 52 -1.09 6.42 -12.87
C ALA A 52 0.27 5.74 -12.61
N ILE A 53 0.51 5.30 -11.36
CA ILE A 53 1.69 4.50 -10.99
C ILE A 53 1.71 3.18 -11.74
N GLU A 54 0.57 2.47 -11.82
CA GLU A 54 0.44 1.21 -12.56
C GLU A 54 0.74 1.38 -14.05
N VAL A 55 0.16 2.41 -14.69
CA VAL A 55 0.42 2.73 -16.11
C VAL A 55 1.89 3.06 -16.33
N HIS A 56 2.49 3.86 -15.46
CA HIS A 56 3.90 4.20 -15.53
C HIS A 56 4.79 2.95 -15.41
N ALA A 57 4.56 2.13 -14.38
CA ALA A 57 5.35 0.93 -14.09
C ALA A 57 5.29 -0.09 -15.24
N ARG A 58 4.12 -0.28 -15.87
CA ARG A 58 3.97 -1.14 -17.07
C ARG A 58 4.73 -0.62 -18.29
N GLY A 59 4.89 0.70 -18.40
CA GLY A 59 5.66 1.35 -19.46
C GLY A 59 7.19 1.20 -19.30
N LEU A 60 7.66 0.80 -18.11
CA LEU A 60 9.08 0.60 -17.85
C LEU A 60 9.54 -0.71 -18.52
N LYS A 61 10.71 -0.65 -19.18
CA LYS A 61 11.38 -1.86 -19.67
C LYS A 61 11.70 -2.76 -18.46
N ARG A 62 11.58 -4.07 -18.64
CA ARG A 62 12.04 -5.06 -17.66
C ARG A 62 13.45 -4.67 -17.21
N PRO A 63 13.72 -4.53 -15.90
CA PRO A 63 15.06 -4.26 -15.42
C PRO A 63 16.03 -5.31 -15.99
N ASP A 64 17.23 -4.90 -16.38
CA ASP A 64 18.25 -5.82 -16.85
C ASP A 64 18.58 -6.82 -15.72
N GLY A 65 18.11 -8.05 -15.86
CA GLY A 65 18.19 -9.08 -14.83
C GLY A 65 17.05 -10.08 -14.96
N TYR A 66 17.38 -11.37 -14.96
CA TYR A 66 16.44 -12.47 -15.15
C TYR A 66 15.58 -12.75 -13.89
N GLN A 67 14.99 -11.71 -13.27
CA GLN A 67 13.94 -11.96 -12.28
C GLN A 67 12.75 -12.55 -13.02
N SER A 68 12.46 -13.82 -12.75
CA SER A 68 11.32 -14.51 -13.34
C SER A 68 10.01 -13.88 -12.86
N ASP A 69 8.93 -14.03 -13.64
CA ASP A 69 7.58 -13.63 -13.24
C ASP A 69 7.19 -14.26 -11.88
N ILE A 70 7.68 -15.48 -11.61
CA ILE A 70 7.48 -16.20 -10.33
C ILE A 70 8.12 -15.44 -9.16
N GLU A 71 9.30 -14.85 -9.34
CA GLU A 71 10.04 -14.19 -8.27
C GLU A 71 9.40 -12.85 -7.91
N ARG A 72 8.92 -12.11 -8.92
CA ARG A 72 8.06 -10.93 -8.74
C ARG A 72 6.77 -11.27 -8.00
N MET A 73 6.10 -12.33 -8.42
CA MET A 73 4.86 -12.79 -7.78
C MET A 73 5.10 -13.23 -6.33
N LYS A 74 6.21 -13.94 -6.05
CA LYS A 74 6.60 -14.29 -4.67
C LYS A 74 6.85 -13.06 -3.81
N ARG A 75 7.46 -12.01 -4.38
CA ARG A 75 7.68 -10.75 -3.67
C ARG A 75 6.35 -10.06 -3.37
N ALA A 76 5.46 -9.94 -4.35
CA ALA A 76 4.11 -9.41 -4.15
C ALA A 76 3.38 -10.21 -3.07
N PHE A 77 3.36 -11.54 -3.16
CA PHE A 77 2.73 -12.42 -2.17
C PHE A 77 3.33 -12.30 -0.76
N LYS A 78 4.65 -12.11 -0.63
CA LYS A 78 5.30 -11.95 0.67
C LYS A 78 4.88 -10.66 1.39
N HIS A 79 4.64 -9.60 0.63
CA HIS A 79 4.27 -8.29 1.16
C HIS A 79 2.76 -8.07 1.14
N ALA A 80 2.01 -8.89 0.41
CA ALA A 80 0.56 -8.96 0.46
C ALA A 80 0.07 -9.33 1.86
N HIS A 81 -0.68 -8.42 2.49
CA HIS A 81 -1.36 -8.71 3.75
C HIS A 81 -2.48 -9.72 3.52
N ARG A 82 -2.39 -10.89 4.16
CA ARG A 82 -3.46 -11.89 4.17
C ARG A 82 -4.07 -11.95 5.59
N PRO A 83 -5.38 -11.67 5.77
CA PRO A 83 -6.02 -11.61 7.08
C PRO A 83 -6.29 -12.99 7.72
N GLU A 84 -5.62 -14.06 7.28
CA GLU A 84 -6.04 -15.45 7.54
C GLU A 84 -5.85 -15.95 8.99
N THR A 85 -5.30 -15.13 9.88
CA THR A 85 -4.88 -15.59 11.21
C THR A 85 -5.45 -14.80 12.38
N ARG A 86 -6.36 -13.84 12.14
CA ARG A 86 -6.99 -13.07 13.23
C ARG A 86 -8.38 -13.59 13.57
N ALA A 87 -8.66 -13.69 14.87
CA ALA A 87 -10.02 -13.84 15.34
C ALA A 87 -10.83 -12.57 14.97
N PRO A 88 -12.14 -12.66 14.69
CA PRO A 88 -12.99 -11.50 14.33
C PRO A 88 -12.97 -10.38 15.39
N GLU A 89 -12.63 -10.71 16.63
CA GLU A 89 -12.58 -9.84 17.79
C GLU A 89 -11.28 -8.99 17.86
N GLU A 90 -10.31 -9.29 17.00
CA GLU A 90 -8.98 -8.65 16.93
C GLU A 90 -8.79 -7.81 15.65
N GLU A 91 -9.87 -7.50 14.94
CA GLU A 91 -9.79 -6.61 13.78
C GLU A 91 -9.38 -5.20 14.25
N PRO A 92 -8.25 -4.68 13.76
CA PRO A 92 -7.77 -3.41 14.23
C PRO A 92 -8.69 -2.29 13.68
N PRO A 93 -8.84 -1.17 14.40
CA PRO A 93 -9.74 -0.09 13.98
C PRO A 93 -9.39 0.39 12.56
N PRO A 94 -10.37 0.82 11.75
CA PRO A 94 -10.10 1.30 10.40
C PRO A 94 -9.23 2.56 10.42
N LEU A 95 -8.48 2.78 9.35
CA LEU A 95 -7.72 4.02 9.17
C LEU A 95 -8.66 5.21 8.95
N ALA A 96 -8.24 6.38 9.41
CA ALA A 96 -8.85 7.64 9.04
C ALA A 96 -8.30 8.10 7.68
N CYS A 97 -9.19 8.44 6.76
CA CYS A 97 -8.82 9.04 5.49
C CYS A 97 -8.07 10.36 5.72
N PRO A 98 -6.84 10.52 5.19
CA PRO A 98 -6.08 11.77 5.34
C PRO A 98 -6.82 13.01 4.79
N LYS A 99 -7.69 12.80 3.79
CA LYS A 99 -8.43 13.86 3.10
C LYS A 99 -9.70 14.28 3.84
N CYS A 100 -10.59 13.35 4.18
CA CYS A 100 -11.90 13.66 4.79
C CYS A 100 -12.05 13.22 6.26
N GLY A 101 -11.17 12.36 6.77
CA GLY A 101 -11.25 11.79 8.12
C GLY A 101 -12.16 10.56 8.25
N GLU A 102 -12.92 10.18 7.21
CA GLU A 102 -13.79 9.01 7.23
C GLU A 102 -13.01 7.69 7.27
N ALA A 103 -13.67 6.63 7.74
CA ALA A 103 -13.09 5.30 7.82
C ALA A 103 -12.70 4.75 6.43
N MET A 104 -11.55 4.11 6.37
CA MET A 104 -11.05 3.41 5.18
C MET A 104 -11.19 1.90 5.33
N PHE A 105 -11.41 1.21 4.22
CA PHE A 105 -11.70 -0.22 4.21
C PHE A 105 -10.68 -1.00 3.37
N PRO A 106 -10.19 -2.15 3.84
CA PRO A 106 -9.25 -2.96 3.10
C PRO A 106 -9.90 -3.58 1.85
N ARG A 107 -9.21 -3.50 0.71
CA ARG A 107 -9.59 -4.08 -0.58
C ARG A 107 -8.36 -4.59 -1.32
N GLU A 108 -8.49 -5.73 -2.00
CA GLU A 108 -7.47 -6.15 -2.96
C GLU A 108 -7.50 -5.22 -4.17
N TRP A 109 -6.36 -4.63 -4.52
CA TRP A 109 -6.29 -3.69 -5.64
C TRP A 109 -6.40 -4.38 -6.99
N SER A 110 -5.57 -5.41 -7.21
CA SER A 110 -5.54 -6.18 -8.45
C SER A 110 -5.73 -7.66 -8.13
N ILE A 111 -6.69 -8.28 -8.81
CA ILE A 111 -7.04 -9.69 -8.64
C ILE A 111 -5.79 -10.57 -8.80
N GLY A 112 -5.49 -11.37 -7.79
CA GLY A 112 -4.39 -12.34 -7.80
C GLY A 112 -3.06 -11.79 -7.31
N THR A 113 -2.98 -10.50 -6.96
CA THR A 113 -1.78 -9.90 -6.35
C THR A 113 -1.78 -10.05 -4.83
N LEU A 114 -2.97 -10.23 -4.24
CA LEU A 114 -3.24 -10.23 -2.79
C LEU A 114 -2.76 -8.96 -2.07
N VAL A 115 -2.34 -7.92 -2.81
CA VAL A 115 -1.97 -6.65 -2.21
C VAL A 115 -3.26 -5.95 -1.79
N VAL A 116 -3.42 -5.81 -0.48
CA VAL A 116 -4.56 -5.16 0.14
C VAL A 116 -4.20 -3.70 0.39
N VAL A 117 -5.01 -2.81 -0.15
CA VAL A 117 -4.92 -1.38 0.12
C VAL A 117 -6.14 -0.94 0.94
N ASN A 118 -6.01 0.12 1.72
CA ASN A 118 -7.16 0.72 2.38
C ASN A 118 -7.77 1.78 1.47
N VAL A 119 -9.08 1.71 1.22
CA VAL A 119 -9.78 2.62 0.30
C VAL A 119 -10.77 3.46 1.08
N CYS A 120 -10.76 4.77 0.83
CA CYS A 120 -11.82 5.67 1.28
C CYS A 120 -12.96 5.66 0.24
N ILE A 121 -14.18 5.38 0.65
CA ILE A 121 -15.34 5.32 -0.27
C ILE A 121 -15.73 6.73 -0.75
N ASP A 122 -15.63 7.74 0.11
CA ASP A 122 -16.04 9.12 -0.20
C ASP A 122 -15.05 9.83 -1.11
N CYS A 123 -13.75 9.78 -0.76
CA CYS A 123 -12.70 10.44 -1.54
C CYS A 123 -12.22 9.58 -2.72
N ARG A 124 -12.40 8.26 -2.66
CA ARG A 124 -11.86 7.27 -3.62
C ARG A 124 -10.34 7.27 -3.71
N GLY A 125 -9.67 7.81 -2.69
CA GLY A 125 -8.23 7.69 -2.50
C GLY A 125 -7.87 6.43 -1.74
N VAL A 126 -6.58 6.12 -1.75
CA VAL A 126 -6.02 4.84 -1.33
C VAL A 126 -4.86 5.09 -0.37
N TRP A 127 -4.82 4.32 0.71
CA TRP A 127 -3.66 4.21 1.58
C TRP A 127 -2.99 2.86 1.36
N ILE A 128 -1.67 2.91 1.16
CA ILE A 128 -0.85 1.73 0.89
C ILE A 128 0.44 1.79 1.72
N GLU A 129 0.89 0.66 2.25
CA GLU A 129 2.19 0.62 2.93
C GLU A 129 3.35 0.79 1.93
N ALA A 130 4.50 1.31 2.39
CA ALA A 130 5.65 1.58 1.52
C ALA A 130 6.14 0.32 0.76
N GLU A 131 6.21 -0.81 1.46
CA GLU A 131 6.63 -2.09 0.90
C GLU A 131 5.60 -2.67 -0.07
N GLU A 132 4.31 -2.45 0.19
CA GLU A 132 3.22 -2.89 -0.67
C GLU A 132 3.23 -2.11 -1.98
N LEU A 133 3.42 -0.80 -1.93
CA LEU A 133 3.57 0.05 -3.11
C LEU A 133 4.78 -0.39 -3.95
N SER A 134 5.93 -0.57 -3.30
CA SER A 134 7.14 -1.06 -3.97
C SER A 134 6.94 -2.45 -4.60
N ALA A 135 6.16 -3.32 -3.96
CA ALA A 135 5.84 -4.64 -4.49
C ALA A 135 4.92 -4.57 -5.71
N LEU A 136 3.93 -3.67 -5.71
CA LEU A 136 3.06 -3.43 -6.87
C LEU A 136 3.83 -2.87 -8.06
N GLU A 137 4.67 -1.85 -7.86
CA GLU A 137 5.48 -1.27 -8.94
C GLU A 137 6.39 -2.30 -9.61
N GLN A 138 7.06 -3.13 -8.82
CA GLN A 138 7.90 -4.22 -9.33
C GLN A 138 7.10 -5.31 -10.03
N LEU A 139 5.87 -5.58 -9.57
CA LEU A 139 4.99 -6.53 -10.21
C LEU A 139 4.53 -6.01 -11.58
N PHE A 140 4.12 -4.75 -11.65
CA PHE A 140 3.69 -4.09 -12.89
C PHE A 140 4.84 -3.89 -13.89
N ALA A 141 6.06 -3.66 -13.40
CA ALA A 141 7.25 -3.59 -14.23
C ALA A 141 7.53 -4.93 -14.94
N GLY A 142 7.07 -5.04 -16.18
CA GLY A 142 7.31 -6.20 -17.04
C GLY A 142 6.11 -7.10 -17.34
N MET A 143 4.90 -6.72 -16.92
CA MET A 143 3.61 -7.24 -17.44
C MET A 143 3.14 -6.42 -18.63
#